data_AF-A0A177E6C5-F1
#
_entry.id   AF-A0A177E6C5-F1
#
_cell.length_a   1.000
_cell.length_b   1.000
_cell.length_c   1.000
_cell.angle_alpha   90.00
_cell.angle_beta   90.00
_cell.angle_gamma   90.00
#
_symmetry.space_group_name_H-M   'P 1'
#
loop_
_entity.id
_entity.type
_entity.pdbx_description
1 polymer ?
#
loop_
_entity_poly.entity_id
_entity_poly.type
_entity_poly.pdbx_seq_one_letter_code
_entity_poly.pdbx_strand_id
1 'polypeptide(L)'
;MKKERILKKDWPIFLKQFNAEHQFRPVCVLVGGHEVCRDMPFLGLVYEAKKKDVEVIVGGIDAEHTEHLVHTLRSPRAIYVLKENGEVKGIEVQSAKEDNLVVEFIGPPEEAQRMKKELIEKIAYDLYLKRGKEPGKALDDWLEAEKIVEKVAKMYI
;
A
#
# COMPACT_ATOMS: atom_id res chain seq x y z
N MET A 1 -11.40 13.33 -13.67
CA MET A 1 -10.18 13.31 -12.82
C MET A 1 -9.24 14.51 -13.01
N LYS A 2 -9.00 15.28 -11.94
CA LYS A 2 -8.05 16.40 -11.83
C LYS A 2 -6.72 15.89 -11.26
N LYS A 3 -5.59 16.39 -11.76
CA LYS A 3 -4.24 16.12 -11.21
C LYS A 3 -3.71 17.33 -10.45
N GLU A 4 -3.29 17.13 -9.21
CA GLU A 4 -2.69 18.18 -8.37
C GLU A 4 -1.22 17.86 -8.10
N ARG A 5 -0.31 18.72 -8.57
CA ARG A 5 1.13 18.48 -8.47
C ARG A 5 1.64 18.79 -7.06
N ILE A 6 2.44 17.88 -6.51
CA ILE A 6 3.15 18.08 -5.24
C ILE A 6 4.56 18.59 -5.52
N LEU A 7 4.95 19.67 -4.83
CA LEU A 7 6.30 20.24 -4.94
C LEU A 7 7.33 19.24 -4.39
N LYS A 8 8.48 19.17 -5.05
CA LYS A 8 9.53 18.19 -4.72
C LYS A 8 10.02 18.26 -3.27
N LYS A 9 10.10 19.47 -2.71
CA LYS A 9 10.49 19.70 -1.31
C LYS A 9 9.50 19.10 -0.31
N ASP A 10 8.24 18.92 -0.71
CA ASP A 10 7.16 18.47 0.15
C ASP A 10 6.90 16.96 0.02
N TRP A 11 7.55 16.27 -0.94
CA TRP A 11 7.33 14.84 -1.18
C TRP A 11 7.43 13.96 0.07
N PRO A 12 8.45 14.09 0.95
CA PRO A 12 8.56 13.21 2.11
C PRO A 12 7.39 13.37 3.09
N ILE A 13 6.99 14.62 3.38
CA ILE A 13 5.90 14.92 4.31
C ILE A 13 4.56 14.52 3.68
N PHE A 14 4.38 14.84 2.41
CA PHE A 14 3.17 14.50 1.67
C PHE A 14 2.96 12.99 1.60
N LEU A 15 3.97 12.20 1.23
CA LEU A 15 3.84 10.74 1.13
C LEU A 15 3.54 10.11 2.49
N LYS A 16 4.15 10.61 3.58
CA LYS A 16 3.85 10.16 4.94
C LYS A 16 2.37 10.37 5.29
N GLN A 17 1.83 11.55 5.02
CA GLN A 17 0.41 11.87 5.27
C GLN A 17 -0.52 11.06 4.36
N PHE A 18 -0.20 10.99 3.07
CA PHE A 18 -0.96 10.23 2.08
C PHE A 18 -1.03 8.75 2.46
N ASN A 19 0.08 8.16 2.91
CA ASN A 19 0.10 6.78 3.38
C ASN A 19 -0.83 6.63 4.57
N ALA A 20 -0.67 7.45 5.62
CA ALA A 20 -1.48 7.37 6.84
C ALA A 20 -3.00 7.50 6.60
N GLU A 21 -3.41 8.35 5.65
CA GLU A 21 -4.83 8.58 5.32
C GLU A 21 -5.45 7.47 4.47
N HIS A 22 -4.63 6.64 3.80
CA HIS A 22 -5.11 5.73 2.77
C HIS A 22 -4.68 4.27 2.96
N GLN A 23 -4.01 3.93 4.06
CA GLN A 23 -3.63 2.54 4.33
C GLN A 23 -4.83 1.59 4.23
N PHE A 24 -4.55 0.39 3.74
CA PHE A 24 -5.46 -0.71 3.51
C PHE A 24 -6.54 -0.47 2.45
N ARG A 25 -6.65 0.73 1.85
CA ARG A 25 -7.56 0.91 0.71
C ARG A 25 -7.19 -0.08 -0.41
N PRO A 26 -8.16 -0.75 -1.04
CA PRO A 26 -7.84 -1.64 -2.14
C PRO A 26 -7.34 -0.81 -3.32
N VAL A 27 -6.29 -1.29 -4.00
CA VAL A 27 -5.66 -0.57 -5.10
C VAL A 27 -5.56 -1.35 -6.39
N CYS A 28 -5.53 -0.61 -7.49
CA CYS A 28 -4.98 -1.04 -8.77
C CYS A 28 -3.67 -0.28 -9.01
N VAL A 29 -2.58 -1.01 -9.25
CA VAL A 29 -1.27 -0.43 -9.58
C VAL A 29 -1.03 -0.61 -11.07
N LEU A 30 -0.75 0.50 -11.75
CA LEU A 30 -0.49 0.57 -13.18
C LEU A 30 0.93 1.08 -13.43
N VAL A 31 1.66 0.44 -14.35
CA VAL A 31 2.95 0.90 -14.87
C VAL A 31 2.84 1.03 -16.39
N GLY A 32 3.04 2.24 -16.93
CA GLY A 32 2.85 2.49 -18.36
C GLY A 32 1.41 2.28 -18.85
N GLY A 33 0.44 2.29 -17.93
CA GLY A 33 -0.96 1.95 -18.21
C GLY A 33 -1.28 0.45 -18.14
N HIS A 34 -0.30 -0.40 -17.86
CA HIS A 34 -0.50 -1.84 -17.67
C HIS A 34 -0.67 -2.19 -16.20
N GLU A 35 -1.69 -2.97 -15.88
CA GLU A 35 -1.93 -3.48 -14.53
C GLU A 35 -0.85 -4.46 -14.10
N VAL A 36 -0.24 -4.18 -12.95
CA VAL A 36 0.76 -5.04 -12.31
C VAL A 36 0.26 -5.64 -10.99
N CYS A 37 -0.77 -5.03 -10.39
CA CYS A 37 -1.38 -5.49 -9.14
C CYS A 37 -2.80 -4.93 -9.03
N ARG A 38 -3.76 -5.72 -8.51
CA ARG A 38 -5.15 -5.31 -8.28
C ARG A 38 -5.70 -5.95 -7.02
N ASP A 39 -6.59 -5.22 -6.36
CA ASP A 39 -7.34 -5.66 -5.18
C ASP A 39 -6.44 -6.12 -4.02
N MET A 40 -5.32 -5.42 -3.86
CA MET A 40 -4.40 -5.61 -2.75
C MET A 40 -4.49 -4.42 -1.79
N PRO A 41 -4.31 -4.63 -0.48
CA PRO A 41 -4.39 -3.56 0.51
C PRO A 41 -3.18 -2.65 0.36
N PHE A 42 -3.39 -1.36 0.10
CA PHE A 42 -2.29 -0.40 0.03
C PHE A 42 -1.57 -0.23 1.37
N LEU A 43 -0.25 -0.34 1.41
CA LEU A 43 0.54 -0.07 2.63
C LEU A 43 1.25 1.28 2.57
N GLY A 44 1.79 1.65 1.41
CA GLY A 44 2.42 2.95 1.23
C GLY A 44 3.16 3.13 -0.10
N LEU A 45 3.54 4.39 -0.36
CA LEU A 45 4.64 4.73 -1.27
C LEU A 45 5.78 5.38 -0.47
N VAL A 46 7.02 5.04 -0.82
CA VAL A 46 8.23 5.58 -0.18
C VAL A 46 9.11 6.23 -1.23
N TYR A 47 9.50 7.48 -1.02
CA TYR A 47 10.53 8.13 -1.84
C TYR A 47 11.89 8.00 -1.16
N GLU A 48 12.80 7.25 -1.78
CA GLU A 48 14.14 7.02 -1.25
C GLU A 48 15.15 7.99 -1.84
N ALA A 49 15.41 9.09 -1.13
CA ALA A 49 16.15 10.24 -1.66
C ALA A 49 17.59 9.90 -2.13
N LYS A 50 18.24 8.92 -1.50
CA LYS A 50 19.60 8.47 -1.86
C LYS A 50 19.61 7.73 -3.19
N LYS A 51 18.68 6.80 -3.39
CA LYS A 51 18.54 6.00 -4.61
C LYS A 51 17.81 6.76 -5.72
N LYS A 52 17.05 7.79 -5.36
CA LYS A 52 16.19 8.59 -6.25
C LYS A 52 15.18 7.68 -6.95
N ASP A 53 14.44 6.92 -6.18
CA ASP A 53 13.34 6.06 -6.61
C ASP A 53 12.12 6.23 -5.69
N VAL A 54 10.97 5.78 -6.20
CA VAL A 54 9.74 5.62 -5.44
C VAL A 54 9.37 4.15 -5.44
N GLU A 55 9.20 3.57 -4.26
CA GLU A 55 8.78 2.18 -4.07
C GLU A 55 7.27 2.16 -3.72
N VAL A 56 6.54 1.19 -4.27
CA VAL A 56 5.11 0.93 -3.94
C VAL A 56 4.98 -0.37 -3.21
N ILE A 57 4.36 -0.30 -2.03
CA ILE A 57 4.18 -1.45 -1.14
C ILE A 57 2.69 -1.68 -0.93
N VAL A 58 2.28 -2.94 -1.14
CA VAL A 58 0.94 -3.46 -0.80
C VAL A 58 1.08 -4.55 0.24
N GLY A 59 0.01 -4.88 0.96
CA GLY A 59 0.02 -5.97 1.92
C GLY A 59 0.16 -7.30 1.19
N GLY A 60 0.95 -8.18 1.77
CA GLY A 60 1.28 -9.45 1.15
C GLY A 60 0.26 -10.54 1.43
N ILE A 61 0.67 -11.79 1.22
CA ILE A 61 -0.24 -12.94 1.13
C ILE A 61 -0.25 -13.81 2.39
N ASP A 62 0.78 -13.73 3.22
CA ASP A 62 0.96 -14.62 4.37
C ASP A 62 1.75 -13.98 5.54
N ALA A 63 1.91 -14.73 6.64
CA ALA A 63 2.60 -14.27 7.85
C ALA A 63 4.12 -14.02 7.70
N GLU A 64 4.78 -14.60 6.70
CA GLU A 64 6.20 -14.36 6.36
C GLU A 64 6.36 -13.26 5.30
N HIS A 65 5.37 -13.10 4.44
CA HIS A 65 5.29 -12.13 3.36
C HIS A 65 4.11 -11.21 3.61
N THR A 66 4.19 -10.41 4.66
CA THR A 66 3.11 -9.51 5.12
C THR A 66 3.04 -8.22 4.32
N GLU A 67 4.08 -7.94 3.54
CA GLU A 67 4.20 -6.84 2.59
C GLU A 67 4.79 -7.34 1.26
N HIS A 68 4.47 -6.64 0.19
CA HIS A 68 4.96 -6.94 -1.14
C HIS A 68 5.36 -5.64 -1.85
N LEU A 69 6.64 -5.54 -2.23
CA LEU A 69 7.13 -4.50 -3.12
C LEU A 69 6.63 -4.80 -4.54
N VAL A 70 5.64 -4.04 -4.99
CA VAL A 70 5.01 -4.23 -6.31
C VAL A 70 5.91 -3.67 -7.41
N HIS A 71 6.48 -2.48 -7.18
CA HIS A 71 7.28 -1.78 -8.18
C HIS A 71 8.23 -0.77 -7.55
N THR A 72 9.38 -0.56 -8.19
CA THR A 72 10.33 0.50 -7.88
C THR A 72 10.45 1.41 -9.10
N LEU A 73 9.93 2.64 -9.00
CA LEU A 73 10.04 3.65 -10.03
C LEU A 73 11.28 4.54 -9.83
N ARG A 74 12.27 4.40 -10.70
CA ARG A 74 13.54 5.15 -10.71
C ARG A 74 13.40 6.52 -11.35
N SER A 75 14.22 7.47 -10.90
CA SER A 75 14.29 8.84 -11.45
C SER A 75 12.93 9.56 -11.47
N PRO A 76 12.17 9.59 -10.35
CA PRO A 76 10.91 10.29 -10.26
C PRO A 76 11.12 11.79 -10.49
N ARG A 77 10.32 12.37 -11.36
CA ARG A 77 10.36 13.79 -11.73
C ARG A 77 9.16 14.59 -11.22
N ALA A 78 8.03 13.93 -10.98
CA ALA A 78 6.82 14.57 -10.50
C ALA A 78 5.92 13.57 -9.76
N ILE A 79 5.24 14.05 -8.71
CA ILE A 79 4.18 13.35 -8.00
C ILE A 79 2.89 14.17 -8.15
N TYR A 80 1.80 13.50 -8.48
CA TYR A 80 0.47 14.09 -8.60
C TYR A 80 -0.53 13.32 -7.74
N VAL A 81 -1.36 14.04 -7.01
CA VAL A 81 -2.58 13.48 -6.42
C VAL A 81 -3.67 13.49 -7.47
N LEU A 82 -4.36 12.37 -7.61
CA LEU A 82 -5.48 12.20 -8.50
C LEU A 82 -6.76 12.45 -7.70
N LYS A 83 -7.55 13.44 -8.11
CA LYS A 83 -8.81 13.80 -7.46
C LYS A 83 -9.99 13.77 -8.42
N GLU A 84 -11.15 13.40 -7.89
CA GLU A 84 -12.42 13.47 -8.60
C GLU A 84 -13.51 13.90 -7.63
N ASN A 85 -14.25 14.97 -7.97
CA ASN A 85 -15.28 15.57 -7.11
C ASN A 85 -14.79 15.90 -5.68
N GLY A 86 -13.51 16.25 -5.53
CA GLY A 86 -12.88 16.55 -4.24
C GLY A 86 -12.29 15.34 -3.51
N GLU A 87 -12.65 14.11 -3.92
CA GLU A 87 -12.14 12.89 -3.32
C GLU A 87 -10.80 12.47 -3.94
N VAL A 88 -9.91 11.91 -3.12
CA VAL A 88 -8.66 11.32 -3.57
C VAL A 88 -8.93 9.94 -4.18
N LYS A 89 -8.63 9.82 -5.48
CA LYS A 89 -8.75 8.58 -6.27
C LYS A 89 -7.42 7.85 -6.44
N GLY A 90 -6.30 8.48 -6.10
CA GLY A 90 -5.00 7.84 -6.20
C GLY A 90 -3.85 8.82 -6.30
N ILE A 91 -2.72 8.31 -6.78
CA ILE A 91 -1.47 9.03 -6.95
C ILE A 91 -0.76 8.56 -8.21
N GLU A 92 -0.18 9.51 -8.95
CA GLU A 92 0.66 9.24 -10.10
C GLU A 92 2.08 9.73 -9.83
N VAL A 93 3.05 8.89 -10.14
CA VAL A 93 4.47 9.23 -10.11
C VAL A 93 5.03 9.13 -11.51
N GLN A 94 5.52 10.25 -12.03
CA GLN A 94 6.16 10.29 -13.34
C GLN A 94 7.65 10.10 -13.21
N SER A 95 8.23 9.34 -14.13
CA SER A 95 9.68 9.19 -14.26
C SER A 95 10.24 10.00 -15.43
N ALA A 96 11.54 10.31 -15.36
CA ALA A 96 12.31 10.82 -16.49
C ALA A 96 12.95 9.72 -17.35
N LYS A 97 12.93 8.45 -16.91
CA LYS A 97 13.68 7.34 -17.54
C LYS A 97 12.84 6.11 -17.87
N GLU A 98 11.63 6.02 -17.35
CA GLU A 98 10.77 4.84 -17.48
C GLU A 98 9.30 5.27 -17.45
N ASP A 99 8.42 4.30 -17.61
CA ASP A 99 6.99 4.54 -17.65
C ASP A 99 6.45 5.10 -16.33
N ASN A 100 5.34 5.81 -16.41
CA ASN A 100 4.69 6.36 -15.23
C ASN A 100 4.07 5.25 -14.39
N LEU A 101 4.13 5.44 -13.07
CA LEU A 101 3.47 4.63 -12.07
C LEU A 101 2.17 5.32 -11.64
N VAL A 102 1.08 4.57 -11.55
CA VAL A 102 -0.18 5.05 -10.98
C VAL A 102 -0.64 4.05 -9.93
N VAL A 103 -1.02 4.54 -8.76
CA VAL A 103 -1.74 3.76 -7.74
C VAL A 103 -3.13 4.36 -7.64
N GLU A 104 -4.14 3.63 -8.11
CA GLU A 104 -5.54 4.02 -8.07
C GLU A 104 -6.23 3.29 -6.92
N PHE A 105 -7.02 4.02 -6.13
CA PHE A 105 -7.90 3.41 -5.14
C PHE A 105 -9.15 2.91 -5.86
N ILE A 106 -9.40 1.61 -5.74
CA ILE A 106 -10.63 0.99 -6.22
C ILE A 106 -11.62 0.92 -5.06
N GLY A 107 -12.89 1.19 -5.32
CA GLY A 107 -13.90 1.22 -4.27
C GLY A 107 -13.82 2.43 -3.31
N PRO A 108 -14.80 2.54 -2.40
CA PRO A 108 -14.90 3.63 -1.46
C PRO A 108 -13.96 3.43 -0.25
N PRO A 109 -13.63 4.50 0.51
CA PRO A 109 -12.68 4.44 1.62
C PRO A 109 -13.01 3.42 2.72
N GLU A 110 -14.29 3.14 2.98
CA GLU A 110 -14.73 2.17 3.98
C GLU A 110 -14.26 0.73 3.71
N GLU A 111 -13.91 0.40 2.45
CA GLU A 111 -13.34 -0.90 2.12
C GLU A 111 -11.97 -1.13 2.77
N ALA A 112 -11.28 -0.08 3.21
CA ALA A 112 -10.01 -0.23 3.92
C ALA A 112 -10.13 -1.10 5.18
N GLN A 113 -11.25 -1.00 5.92
CA GLN A 113 -11.48 -1.83 7.10
C GLN A 113 -11.68 -3.31 6.74
N ARG A 114 -12.41 -3.58 5.65
CA ARG A 114 -12.60 -4.94 5.11
C ARG A 114 -11.25 -5.53 4.71
N MET A 115 -10.48 -4.81 3.88
CA MET A 115 -9.17 -5.24 3.40
C MET A 115 -8.18 -5.50 4.54
N LYS A 116 -8.15 -4.63 5.56
CA LYS A 116 -7.33 -4.84 6.77
C LYS A 116 -7.74 -6.12 7.49
N LYS A 117 -9.05 -6.33 7.70
CA LYS A 117 -9.57 -7.53 8.37
C LYS A 117 -9.21 -8.80 7.62
N GLU A 118 -9.36 -8.81 6.30
CA GLU A 118 -9.01 -9.97 5.45
C GLU A 118 -7.51 -10.29 5.50
N LEU A 119 -6.65 -9.26 5.55
CA LEU A 119 -5.21 -9.46 5.73
C LEU A 119 -4.89 -10.09 7.09
N ILE A 120 -5.52 -9.60 8.17
CA ILE A 120 -5.39 -10.18 9.52
C ILE A 120 -5.85 -11.63 9.53
N GLU A 121 -7.00 -11.94 8.92
CA GLU A 121 -7.56 -13.28 8.85
C GLU A 121 -6.62 -14.27 8.13
N LYS A 122 -6.04 -13.86 6.99
CA LYS A 122 -5.04 -14.67 6.27
C LYS A 122 -3.83 -14.97 7.13
N ILE A 123 -3.25 -13.94 7.76
CA ILE A 123 -2.07 -14.09 8.62
C ILE A 123 -2.39 -14.98 9.83
N ALA A 124 -3.54 -14.79 10.48
CA ALA A 124 -3.97 -15.61 11.61
C ALA A 124 -4.14 -17.08 11.19
N TYR A 125 -4.71 -17.33 10.00
CA TYR A 125 -4.82 -18.68 9.45
C TYR A 125 -3.45 -19.32 9.19
N ASP A 126 -2.48 -18.57 8.67
CA ASP A 126 -1.13 -19.10 8.46
C ASP A 126 -0.41 -19.41 9.78
N LEU A 127 -0.59 -18.56 10.80
CA LEU A 127 -0.11 -18.86 12.15
C LEU A 127 -0.75 -20.14 12.69
N TYR A 128 -2.05 -20.35 12.46
CA TYR A 128 -2.75 -21.58 12.82
C TYR A 128 -2.12 -22.81 12.13
N LEU A 129 -1.87 -22.72 10.82
CA LEU A 129 -1.22 -23.79 10.06
C LEU A 129 0.20 -24.08 10.57
N LYS A 130 1.01 -23.06 10.81
CA LYS A 130 2.41 -23.20 11.26
C LYS A 130 2.55 -23.87 12.62
N ARG A 131 1.58 -23.71 13.52
CA ARG A 131 1.59 -24.39 14.83
C ARG A 131 1.18 -25.87 14.76
N GLY A 132 0.70 -26.35 13.61
CA GLY A 132 0.18 -27.71 13.48
C GLY A 132 -1.31 -27.86 13.77
N LYS A 133 -2.11 -26.80 13.53
CA LYS A 133 -3.59 -26.86 13.53
C LYS A 133 -4.23 -27.14 14.90
N GLU A 134 -3.54 -26.84 16.00
CA GLU A 134 -4.06 -27.03 17.35
C GLU A 134 -5.27 -26.11 17.65
N PRO A 135 -6.42 -26.65 18.10
CA PRO A 135 -7.60 -25.85 18.43
C PRO A 135 -7.41 -25.04 19.72
N GLY A 136 -8.29 -24.06 19.97
CA GLY A 136 -8.30 -23.27 21.20
C GLY A 136 -7.34 -22.08 21.24
N LYS A 137 -6.63 -21.81 20.13
CA LYS A 137 -5.68 -20.70 19.99
C LYS A 137 -6.09 -19.60 19.01
N ALA A 138 -7.29 -19.67 18.45
CA ALA A 138 -7.76 -18.74 17.41
C ALA A 138 -7.68 -17.25 17.83
N LEU A 139 -7.98 -16.93 19.09
CA LEU A 139 -7.87 -15.56 19.60
C LEU A 139 -6.41 -15.10 19.69
N ASP A 140 -5.51 -15.96 20.16
CA ASP A 140 -4.08 -15.65 20.24
C ASP A 140 -3.53 -15.34 18.82
N ASP A 141 -4.02 -16.04 17.81
CA ASP A 141 -3.58 -15.94 16.41
C ASP A 141 -4.05 -14.67 15.75
N TRP A 142 -5.30 -14.33 16.01
CA TRP A 142 -5.88 -13.08 15.61
C TRP A 142 -5.09 -11.90 16.20
N LEU A 143 -4.84 -11.91 17.51
CA LEU A 143 -4.12 -10.84 18.20
C LEU A 143 -2.67 -10.72 17.72
N GLU A 144 -2.01 -11.84 17.41
CA GLU A 144 -0.65 -11.81 16.86
C GLU A 144 -0.64 -11.29 15.42
N ALA A 145 -1.60 -11.71 14.59
CA ALA A 145 -1.78 -11.19 13.24
C ALA A 145 -2.06 -9.69 13.22
N GLU A 146 -2.88 -9.17 14.15
CA GLU A 146 -3.11 -7.74 14.31
C GLU A 146 -1.81 -6.98 14.60
N LYS A 147 -0.99 -7.46 15.55
CA LYS A 147 0.31 -6.85 15.85
C LYS A 147 1.24 -6.84 14.65
N ILE A 148 1.28 -7.94 13.88
CA ILE A 148 2.09 -8.06 12.68
C ILE A 148 1.66 -7.01 11.65
N VAL A 149 0.36 -6.95 11.33
CA VAL A 149 -0.21 -5.99 10.37
C VAL A 149 0.03 -4.55 10.81
N GLU A 150 -0.17 -4.24 12.09
CA GLU A 150 0.09 -2.91 12.61
C GLU A 150 1.56 -2.51 12.57
N LYS A 151 2.47 -3.45 12.89
CA LYS A 151 3.91 -3.21 12.86
C LYS A 151 4.36 -2.87 11.44
N VAL A 152 3.89 -3.64 10.45
CA VAL A 152 4.20 -3.44 9.03
C VAL A 152 3.64 -2.11 8.56
N ALA A 153 2.36 -1.82 8.83
CA ALA A 153 1.74 -0.56 8.44
C ALA A 153 2.47 0.67 9.02
N LYS A 154 2.95 0.57 10.27
CA LYS A 154 3.73 1.64 10.93
C LYS A 154 5.08 1.93 10.27
N MET A 155 5.64 1.02 9.47
CA MET A 155 6.90 1.26 8.76
C MET A 155 6.76 2.29 7.63
N TYR A 156 5.54 2.53 7.14
CA TYR A 156 5.25 3.38 5.98
C TYR A 156 4.62 4.73 6.34
N ILE A 157 4.51 5.05 7.63
CA ILE A 157 3.86 6.26 8.16
C ILE A 157 4.70 7.00 9.20
#